data_AF-A0A7X6MSF1-F1
#
_entry.id   AF-A0A7X6MSF1-F1
#
_cell.length_a   1.000
_cell.length_b   1.000
_cell.length_c   1.000
_cell.angle_alpha   90.00
_cell.angle_beta   90.00
_cell.angle_gamma   90.00
#
_symmetry.space_group_name_H-M   'P 1'
#
loop_
_entity.id
_entity.type
_entity.pdbx_description
1 polymer ?
#
loop_
_entity_poly.entity_id
_entity_poly.type
_entity_poly.pdbx_seq_one_letter_code
_entity_poly.pdbx_strand_id
1 'polypeptide(L)'
;MSDCPVPYDVEQFFGAYFHQDWPFEADDWQGIVDQYSGSATRTPRQLQTLATHIDELRGSCPDSELPTAMMDMGGFYDPRPEMTYTEWLGHVAERLRHHAATSDDSGASRTL
;
A
#
# COMPACT_ATOMS: atom_id res chain seq x y z
N MET A 1 -1.64 19.87 1.83
CA MET A 1 -1.90 19.80 0.39
C MET A 1 -0.57 19.83 -0.35
N SER A 2 -0.03 18.64 -0.57
CA SER A 2 1.04 18.34 -1.52
C SER A 2 0.54 18.58 -2.94
N ASP A 3 1.47 18.91 -3.84
CA ASP A 3 1.18 19.07 -5.27
C ASP A 3 1.32 17.74 -6.04
N CYS A 4 1.63 16.64 -5.35
CA CYS A 4 1.77 15.33 -5.95
C CYS A 4 0.41 14.76 -6.40
N PRO A 5 0.28 14.32 -7.66
CA PRO A 5 -0.94 13.66 -8.12
C PRO A 5 -1.07 12.30 -7.44
N VAL A 6 -2.13 12.12 -6.66
CA VAL A 6 -2.43 10.87 -5.97
C VAL A 6 -3.57 10.13 -6.69
N PRO A 7 -3.35 8.89 -7.16
CA PRO A 7 -4.42 8.05 -7.68
C PRO A 7 -5.46 7.73 -6.60
N TYR A 8 -6.74 7.73 -6.95
CA TYR A 8 -7.84 7.58 -5.98
C TYR A 8 -7.76 6.27 -5.16
N ASP A 9 -7.35 5.16 -5.76
CA ASP A 9 -7.22 3.89 -5.03
C ASP A 9 -6.03 3.89 -4.06
N VAL A 10 -4.99 4.66 -4.34
CA VAL A 10 -3.86 4.89 -3.42
C VAL A 10 -4.32 5.73 -2.22
N GLU A 11 -5.07 6.81 -2.47
CA GLU A 11 -5.69 7.61 -1.41
C GLU A 11 -6.61 6.77 -0.53
N GLN A 12 -7.51 6.00 -1.13
CA GLN A 12 -8.42 5.13 -0.38
C GLN A 12 -7.67 4.07 0.42
N PHE A 13 -6.62 3.47 -0.14
CA PHE A 13 -5.83 2.47 0.56
C PHE A 13 -5.13 3.06 1.79
N PHE A 14 -4.36 4.14 1.62
CA PHE A 14 -3.63 4.73 2.73
C PHE A 14 -4.55 5.39 3.77
N GLY A 15 -5.58 6.10 3.34
CA GLY A 15 -6.54 6.73 4.27
C GLY A 15 -7.38 5.73 5.06
N ALA A 16 -7.76 4.59 4.46
CA ALA A 16 -8.64 3.62 5.11
C ALA A 16 -7.92 2.54 5.92
N TYR A 17 -6.62 2.29 5.68
CA TYR A 17 -5.88 1.21 6.35
C TYR A 17 -4.70 1.72 7.19
N PHE A 18 -4.17 2.90 6.88
CA PHE A 18 -3.13 3.54 7.69
C PHE A 18 -3.69 4.73 8.47
N HIS A 19 -4.95 4.69 8.89
CA HIS A 19 -5.57 5.72 9.74
C HIS A 19 -4.92 5.77 11.14
N GLN A 20 -5.27 6.76 11.97
CA GLN A 20 -4.67 7.00 13.29
C GLN A 20 -4.65 5.78 14.22
N ASP A 21 -5.65 4.91 14.08
CA ASP A 21 -5.83 3.72 14.91
C ASP A 21 -5.21 2.44 14.31
N TRP A 22 -4.49 2.54 13.19
CA TRP A 22 -3.81 1.39 12.58
C TRP A 22 -2.94 0.57 13.56
N PRO A 23 -2.26 1.16 14.58
CA PRO A 23 -1.47 0.38 15.54
C PRO A 23 -2.29 -0.55 16.44
N PHE A 24 -3.62 -0.40 16.47
CA PHE A 24 -4.52 -1.33 17.17
C PHE A 24 -4.95 -2.51 16.29
N GLU A 25 -4.76 -2.42 14.97
CA GLU A 25 -5.15 -3.46 14.00
C GLU A 25 -4.00 -4.41 13.66
N ALA A 26 -2.77 -3.91 13.62
CA ALA A 26 -1.57 -4.71 13.36
C ALA A 26 -0.35 -4.20 14.13
N ASP A 27 0.59 -5.11 14.40
CA ASP A 27 1.85 -4.81 15.09
C ASP A 27 2.80 -3.95 14.23
N ASP A 28 2.69 -4.03 12.90
CA ASP A 28 3.53 -3.33 11.93
C ASP A 28 2.77 -3.00 10.63
N TRP A 29 3.42 -2.22 9.76
CA TRP A 29 2.82 -1.83 8.47
C TRP A 29 2.61 -3.04 7.55
N GLN A 30 3.44 -4.09 7.69
CA GLN A 30 3.32 -5.33 6.92
C GLN A 30 2.00 -6.03 7.22
N GLY A 31 1.59 -6.09 8.49
CA GLY A 31 0.32 -6.67 8.92
C GLY A 31 -0.89 -5.94 8.34
N ILE A 32 -0.83 -4.61 8.23
CA ILE A 32 -1.87 -3.81 7.56
C ILE A 32 -2.00 -4.18 6.07
N VAL A 33 -0.86 -4.29 5.37
CA VAL A 33 -0.85 -4.70 3.94
C VAL A 33 -1.36 -6.14 3.78
N ASP A 34 -1.03 -7.04 4.71
CA ASP A 34 -1.50 -8.42 4.71
C ASP A 34 -3.01 -8.51 4.94
N GLN A 35 -3.54 -7.76 5.91
CA GLN A 35 -4.99 -7.68 6.18
C GLN A 35 -5.75 -7.15 4.97
N TYR A 36 -5.26 -6.08 4.34
CA TYR A 36 -5.82 -5.57 3.10
C TYR A 36 -5.83 -6.64 2.01
N SER A 37 -4.68 -7.28 1.77
CA SER A 37 -4.48 -8.22 0.66
C SER A 37 -5.23 -9.53 0.84
N GLY A 38 -5.37 -10.00 2.08
CA GLY A 38 -6.06 -11.24 2.45
C GLY A 38 -7.58 -11.13 2.52
N SER A 39 -8.15 -9.94 2.34
CA SER A 39 -9.61 -9.76 2.32
C SER A 39 -10.26 -10.53 1.15
N ALA A 40 -11.34 -11.25 1.45
CA ALA A 40 -12.08 -12.06 0.47
C ALA A 40 -12.64 -11.26 -0.73
N THR A 41 -12.70 -9.93 -0.61
CA THR A 41 -13.17 -9.05 -1.69
C THR A 41 -12.05 -8.57 -2.62
N ARG A 42 -10.78 -8.88 -2.33
CA ARG A 42 -9.63 -8.46 -3.14
C ARG A 42 -9.27 -9.52 -4.17
N THR A 43 -9.02 -9.04 -5.38
CA THR A 43 -8.55 -9.86 -6.49
C THR A 43 -7.05 -9.60 -6.75
N PRO A 44 -6.30 -10.59 -7.26
CA PRO A 44 -4.89 -10.42 -7.63
C PRO A 44 -4.65 -9.23 -8.56
N ARG A 45 -5.56 -9.01 -9.51
CA ARG A 45 -5.51 -7.86 -10.43
C ARG A 45 -5.61 -6.52 -9.70
N GLN A 46 -6.49 -6.39 -8.71
CA GLN A 46 -6.60 -5.16 -7.93
C GLN A 46 -5.33 -4.88 -7.12
N LEU A 47 -4.71 -5.92 -6.54
CA LEU A 47 -3.45 -5.78 -5.82
C LEU A 47 -2.32 -5.33 -6.75
N GLN A 48 -2.22 -5.92 -7.95
CA GLN A 48 -1.25 -5.50 -8.97
C GLN A 48 -1.47 -4.06 -9.43
N THR A 49 -2.72 -3.66 -9.68
CA THR A 49 -3.06 -2.29 -10.08
C THR A 49 -2.68 -1.28 -8.99
N LEU A 50 -3.05 -1.54 -7.74
CA LEU A 50 -2.69 -0.65 -6.63
C LEU A 50 -1.16 -0.53 -6.49
N ALA A 51 -0.42 -1.64 -6.57
CA ALA A 51 1.04 -1.60 -6.51
C ALA A 51 1.65 -0.75 -7.63
N THR A 52 1.10 -0.81 -8.85
CA THR A 52 1.54 0.06 -9.96
C THR A 52 1.24 1.53 -9.69
N HIS A 53 0.05 1.87 -9.19
CA HIS A 53 -0.26 3.25 -8.84
C HIS A 53 0.60 3.79 -7.68
N ILE A 54 1.01 2.94 -6.74
CA ILE A 54 1.99 3.30 -5.69
C ILE A 54 3.37 3.57 -6.31
N ASP A 55 3.82 2.76 -7.27
CA ASP A 55 5.06 3.02 -8.01
C ASP A 55 4.99 4.34 -8.80
N GLU A 56 3.84 4.66 -9.39
CA GLU A 56 3.61 5.94 -10.09
C GLU A 56 3.66 7.14 -9.15
N LEU A 57 3.01 7.05 -7.97
CA LEU A 57 3.14 8.07 -6.92
C LEU A 57 4.61 8.26 -6.52
N ARG A 58 5.33 7.17 -6.28
CA ARG A 58 6.75 7.21 -5.92
C ARG A 58 7.63 7.83 -7.01
N GLY A 59 7.32 7.58 -8.29
CA GLY A 59 8.06 8.12 -9.42
C GLY A 59 7.73 9.57 -9.76
N SER A 60 6.56 10.06 -9.36
CA SER A 60 6.07 11.41 -9.67
C SER A 60 6.14 12.40 -8.51
N CYS A 61 6.26 11.92 -7.28
CA CYS A 61 6.31 12.74 -6.07
C CYS A 61 7.72 12.79 -5.47
N PRO A 62 8.29 13.98 -5.21
CA PRO A 62 9.55 14.10 -4.50
C PRO A 62 9.45 13.52 -3.08
N ASP A 63 10.51 12.86 -2.60
CA ASP A 63 10.51 12.25 -1.25
C ASP A 63 10.24 13.27 -0.14
N SER A 64 10.62 14.53 -0.33
CA SER A 64 10.32 15.63 0.61
C SER A 64 8.83 16.00 0.69
N GLU A 65 8.03 15.67 -0.33
CA GLU A 65 6.60 15.93 -0.38
C GLU A 65 5.74 14.75 0.10
N LEU A 66 6.28 13.52 0.01
CA LEU A 66 5.57 12.30 0.40
C LEU A 66 5.00 12.31 1.84
N PRO A 67 5.67 12.88 2.87
CA PRO A 67 5.06 12.99 4.20
C PRO A 67 3.77 13.83 4.19
N THR A 68 3.77 14.93 3.44
CA THR A 68 2.59 15.80 3.32
C THR A 68 1.50 15.11 2.51
N ALA A 69 1.85 14.47 1.39
CA ALA A 69 0.90 13.70 0.59
C ALA A 69 0.26 12.56 1.39
N MET A 70 1.03 11.84 2.21
CA MET A 70 0.52 10.80 3.10
C MET A 70 -0.52 11.33 4.09
N MET A 71 -0.22 12.44 4.75
CA MET A 71 -1.14 13.10 5.66
C MET A 71 -2.40 13.62 4.95
N ASP A 72 -2.27 14.16 3.74
CA ASP A 72 -3.43 14.63 2.96
C ASP A 72 -4.36 13.48 2.54
N MET A 73 -3.82 12.28 2.29
CA MET A 73 -4.61 11.06 2.07
C MET A 73 -5.30 10.54 3.35
N GLY A 74 -4.93 11.06 4.53
CA GLY A 74 -5.38 10.55 5.83
C GLY A 74 -4.60 9.34 6.34
N GLY A 75 -3.43 9.07 5.78
CA GLY A 75 -2.49 8.07 6.29
C GLY A 75 -1.58 8.65 7.39
N PHE A 76 -1.38 7.89 8.46
CA PHE A 76 -0.69 8.29 9.69
C PHE A 76 0.57 7.47 9.98
N TYR A 77 0.96 6.57 9.07
CA TYR A 77 2.23 5.86 9.19
C TYR A 77 3.41 6.79 8.83
N ASP A 78 4.43 6.82 9.68
CA ASP A 78 5.72 7.47 9.44
C ASP A 78 6.82 6.39 9.41
N PRO A 79 7.43 6.09 8.25
CA PRO A 79 8.47 5.08 8.11
C PRO A 79 9.83 5.46 8.71
N ARG A 80 9.98 6.69 9.22
CA ARG A 80 11.25 7.21 9.71
C ARG A 80 11.45 6.87 11.20
N PRO A 81 12.72 6.68 11.64
CA PRO A 81 13.96 6.84 10.89
C PRO A 81 14.42 5.59 10.10
N GLU A 82 13.68 4.48 10.16
CA GLU A 82 14.09 3.19 9.62
C GLU A 82 14.27 3.22 8.09
N MET A 83 13.44 3.98 7.39
CA MET A 83 13.52 4.18 5.94
C MET A 83 12.88 5.50 5.49
N THR A 84 13.15 5.88 4.24
CA THR A 84 12.45 6.98 3.56
C THR A 84 11.02 6.59 3.18
N TYR A 85 10.18 7.58 2.88
CA TYR A 85 8.83 7.32 2.35
C TYR A 85 8.90 6.59 1.00
N THR A 86 9.83 7.01 0.14
CA THR A 86 10.08 6.34 -1.15
C THR A 86 10.39 4.86 -0.98
N GLU A 87 11.32 4.50 -0.08
CA GLU A 87 11.68 3.10 0.18
C GLU A 87 10.48 2.31 0.73
N TRP A 88 9.78 2.87 1.73
CA TRP A 88 8.62 2.22 2.32
C TRP A 88 7.50 1.96 1.30
N LEU A 89 7.15 2.95 0.47
CA LEU A 89 6.16 2.77 -0.59
C LEU A 89 6.58 1.69 -1.60
N GLY A 90 7.90 1.55 -1.86
CA GLY A 90 8.45 0.44 -2.62
C GLY A 90 8.18 -0.92 -1.99
N HIS A 91 8.42 -1.05 -0.68
CA HIS A 91 8.14 -2.29 0.04
C HIS A 91 6.65 -2.62 0.12
N VAL A 92 5.78 -1.62 0.27
CA VAL A 92 4.32 -1.81 0.19
C VAL A 92 3.91 -2.35 -1.19
N ALA A 93 4.39 -1.72 -2.28
CA ALA A 93 4.10 -2.17 -3.64
C ALA A 93 4.58 -3.61 -3.88
N GLU A 94 5.81 -3.95 -3.47
CA GLU A 94 6.36 -5.30 -3.58
C GLU A 94 5.51 -6.34 -2.83
N ARG A 95 5.10 -6.02 -1.60
CA ARG A 95 4.28 -6.91 -0.78
C ARG A 95 2.89 -7.16 -1.39
N LEU A 96 2.26 -6.14 -1.96
CA LEU A 96 1.01 -6.28 -2.71
C LEU A 96 1.18 -7.22 -3.92
N ARG A 97 2.29 -7.13 -4.65
CA ARG A 97 2.60 -8.04 -5.78
C ARG A 97 2.82 -9.47 -5.32
N HIS A 98 3.46 -9.66 -4.17
CA HIS A 98 3.65 -10.98 -3.57
C HIS A 98 2.31 -11.67 -3.26
N HIS A 99 1.37 -10.94 -2.66
CA HIS A 99 0.01 -11.44 -2.40
C HIS A 99 -0.78 -11.73 -3.68
N ALA A 100 -0.61 -10.91 -4.72
CA ALA A 100 -1.23 -11.18 -6.01
C ALA A 100 -0.75 -12.51 -6.62
N ALA A 101 0.56 -12.76 -6.61
CA ALA A 101 1.16 -13.96 -7.20
C ALA A 101 0.78 -15.26 -6.45
N THR A 102 0.75 -15.21 -5.12
CA THR A 102 0.41 -16.36 -4.26
C THR A 102 -1.08 -16.74 -4.36
N SER A 103 -1.94 -15.76 -4.58
CA SER A 103 -3.38 -15.96 -4.80
C SER A 103 -3.69 -16.62 -6.16
N ASP A 104 -2.92 -16.30 -7.21
CA ASP A 104 -3.04 -16.94 -8.52
C ASP A 104 -2.61 -18.42 -8.49
N ASP A 105 -1.53 -18.74 -7.76
CA ASP A 105 -1.01 -20.11 -7.62
C ASP A 105 -1.97 -21.03 -6.84
N SER A 106 -2.60 -20.49 -5.80
CA SER A 106 -3.63 -21.20 -5.01
C SER A 106 -4.91 -21.47 -5.81
N GLY A 107 -5.24 -20.60 -6.78
CA GLY A 107 -6.32 -20.81 -7.74
C GLY A 107 -6.00 -21.88 -8.78
N ALA A 108 -4.73 -21.93 -9.25
CA ALA A 108 -4.26 -22.90 -10.23
C ALA A 108 -4.20 -24.33 -9.69
N SER A 109 -3.83 -24.51 -8.41
CA SER A 109 -3.72 -25.84 -7.77
C SER A 109 -5.06 -26.49 -7.39
N ARG A 110 -6.20 -25.78 -7.47
CA ARG A 110 -7.53 -26.33 -7.11
C ARG A 110 -8.28 -27.03 -8.26
N THR A 111 -7.60 -27.28 -9.39
CA THR A 111 -8.19 -27.99 -10.54
C THR A 111 -7.45 -29.30 -10.82
N LEU A 112 -7.54 -30.29 -9.93
CA LEU A 112 -7.24 -31.71 -10.21
C LEU A 112 -8.15 -32.62 -9.38
#